data_AF-A0A960B3A8-F1
#
_entry.id   AF-A0A960B3A8-F1
#
_cell.length_a   1.000
_cell.length_b   1.000
_cell.length_c   1.000
_cell.angle_alpha   90.00
_cell.angle_beta   90.00
_cell.angle_gamma   90.00
#
_symmetry.space_group_name_H-M   'P 1'
#
loop_
_entity.id
_entity.type
_entity.pdbx_description
1 polymer ?
#
loop_
_entity_poly.entity_id
_entity_poly.type
_entity_poly.pdbx_seq_one_letter_code
_entity_poly.pdbx_strand_id
1 'polypeptide(L)'
;MHAIRHRIAPEQVAAIVKALDEAGVDAIEVTHGDGIAGGTLNYGPGSNTDSEWIEAAASVIQNAKLTALLVPGIGTIEGLKEAYSRGVRSVRVATHCT
;
A
#
# COMPACT_ATOMS: atom_id res chain seq x y z
N MET A 1 -7.83 -0.93 -0.51
CA MET A 1 -8.64 -0.21 0.52
C MET A 1 -10.05 0.23 0.04
N HIS A 2 -10.73 -0.46 -0.89
CA HIS A 2 -12.02 0.02 -1.44
C HIS A 2 -13.19 0.01 -0.45
N ALA A 3 -13.35 -1.05 0.35
CA ALA A 3 -14.51 -1.23 1.24
C ALA A 3 -14.66 -0.09 2.28
N ILE A 4 -13.55 0.53 2.63
CA ILE A 4 -13.46 1.66 3.57
C ILE A 4 -13.35 3.01 2.85
N ARG A 5 -13.62 3.07 1.54
CA ARG A 5 -13.51 4.27 0.69
C ARG A 5 -12.16 4.97 0.82
N HIS A 6 -11.08 4.19 0.93
CA HIS A 6 -9.71 4.70 1.08
C HIS A 6 -9.54 5.61 2.32
N ARG A 7 -10.37 5.40 3.35
CA ARG A 7 -10.31 6.10 4.64
C ARG A 7 -9.80 5.14 5.71
N ILE A 8 -8.53 5.28 6.06
CA ILE A 8 -7.92 4.59 7.19
C ILE A 8 -6.80 5.45 7.76
N ALA A 9 -6.77 5.62 9.07
CA ALA A 9 -5.70 6.37 9.72
C ALA A 9 -4.40 5.53 9.68
N PRO A 10 -3.21 6.16 9.49
CA PRO A 10 -1.93 5.44 9.50
C PRO A 10 -1.72 4.59 10.77
N GLU A 11 -2.21 5.04 11.92
CA GLU A 11 -2.13 4.29 13.18
C GLU A 11 -2.92 2.98 13.12
N GLN A 12 -4.08 3.00 12.44
CA GLN A 12 -4.88 1.80 12.23
C GLN A 12 -4.23 0.86 11.21
N VAL A 13 -3.54 1.40 10.19
CA VAL A 13 -2.71 0.59 9.27
C VAL A 13 -1.63 -0.13 10.07
N ALA A 14 -0.86 0.59 10.90
CA ALA A 14 0.18 0.00 11.73
C ALA A 14 -0.38 -1.10 12.67
N ALA A 15 -1.53 -0.85 13.31
CA ALA A 15 -2.16 -1.83 14.19
C ALA A 15 -2.53 -3.13 13.44
N ILE A 16 -3.12 -3.02 12.25
CA ILE A 16 -3.51 -4.17 11.42
C ILE A 16 -2.26 -4.91 10.90
N VAL A 17 -1.27 -4.18 10.38
CA VAL A 17 -0.03 -4.76 9.84
C VAL A 17 0.70 -5.55 10.93
N LYS A 18 0.84 -4.97 12.13
CA LYS A 18 1.45 -5.64 13.28
C LYS A 18 0.73 -6.96 13.62
N ALA A 19 -0.60 -6.93 13.70
CA ALA A 19 -1.37 -8.13 14.02
C ALA A 19 -1.24 -9.22 12.96
N LEU A 20 -1.21 -8.86 11.67
CA LEU A 20 -1.00 -9.81 10.57
C LEU A 20 0.43 -10.39 10.57
N ASP A 21 1.43 -9.55 10.84
CA ASP A 21 2.83 -9.96 10.93
C ASP A 21 3.06 -10.93 12.10
N GLU A 22 2.53 -10.63 13.28
CA GLU A 22 2.56 -11.50 14.46
C GLU A 22 1.79 -12.82 14.25
N ALA A 23 0.78 -12.83 13.38
CA ALA A 23 0.06 -14.03 12.98
C ALA A 23 0.81 -14.90 11.95
N GLY A 24 1.98 -14.45 11.45
CA GLY A 24 2.80 -15.20 10.51
C GLY A 24 2.38 -15.07 9.05
N VAL A 25 1.72 -13.98 8.66
CA VAL A 25 1.41 -13.70 7.25
C VAL A 25 2.70 -13.41 6.48
N ASP A 26 2.91 -14.05 5.32
CA ASP A 26 4.16 -13.91 4.55
C ASP A 26 4.33 -12.55 3.84
N ALA A 27 3.23 -11.92 3.44
CA ALA A 27 3.23 -10.67 2.69
C ALA A 27 1.98 -9.84 2.98
N ILE A 28 2.15 -8.54 3.20
CA ILE A 28 1.07 -7.61 3.53
C ILE A 28 1.09 -6.47 2.51
N GLU A 29 -0.01 -6.27 1.80
CA GLU A 29 -0.16 -5.24 0.77
C GLU A 29 -0.75 -3.95 1.35
N VAL A 30 -0.06 -2.81 1.15
CA VAL A 30 -0.47 -1.49 1.65
C VAL A 30 -0.34 -0.43 0.56
N THR A 31 -1.48 -0.02 -0.01
CA THR A 31 -1.65 1.10 -0.95
C THR A 31 -3.12 1.55 -0.95
N HIS A 32 -3.44 2.63 -1.66
CA HIS A 32 -4.77 2.87 -2.20
C HIS A 32 -5.34 1.61 -2.89
N GLY A 33 -6.67 1.53 -3.06
CA GLY A 33 -7.31 0.35 -3.66
C GLY A 33 -6.83 0.06 -5.08
N ASP A 34 -6.71 1.10 -5.90
CA ASP A 34 -6.17 1.03 -7.27
C ASP A 34 -4.63 1.07 -7.35
N GLY A 35 -3.94 0.83 -6.23
CA GLY A 35 -2.48 0.85 -6.17
C GLY A 35 -1.88 2.24 -6.01
N ILE A 36 -0.55 2.32 -6.13
CA ILE A 36 0.22 3.57 -6.01
C ILE A 36 -0.36 4.65 -6.92
N ALA A 37 -0.53 5.86 -6.36
CA ALA A 37 -1.13 7.02 -7.02
C ALA A 37 -2.61 6.87 -7.39
N GLY A 38 -3.31 5.88 -6.82
CA GLY A 38 -4.74 5.69 -7.05
C GLY A 38 -5.62 6.81 -6.46
N GLY A 39 -5.13 7.54 -5.45
CA GLY A 39 -5.84 8.64 -4.80
C GLY A 39 -6.10 9.82 -5.75
N THR A 40 -7.24 9.82 -6.43
CA THR A 40 -7.58 10.73 -7.53
C THR A 40 -9.05 11.10 -7.52
N LEU A 41 -9.49 12.01 -8.39
CA LEU A 41 -10.92 12.27 -8.58
C LEU A 41 -11.67 11.04 -9.13
N ASN A 42 -11.01 10.22 -9.96
CA ASN A 42 -11.65 9.10 -10.65
C ASN A 42 -11.90 7.91 -9.72
N TYR A 43 -10.96 7.64 -8.81
CA TYR A 43 -11.01 6.48 -7.91
C TYR A 43 -11.32 6.85 -6.45
N GLY A 44 -11.36 8.15 -6.15
CA GLY A 44 -11.59 8.70 -4.82
C GLY A 44 -10.29 9.13 -4.14
N PRO A 45 -10.29 10.25 -3.39
CA PRO A 45 -9.13 10.65 -2.63
C PRO A 45 -8.94 9.74 -1.41
N GLY A 46 -7.69 9.42 -1.09
CA GLY A 46 -7.34 8.80 0.19
C GLY A 46 -7.55 9.75 1.37
N SER A 47 -7.73 9.22 2.58
CA SER A 47 -7.58 10.03 3.81
C SER A 47 -6.15 10.49 4.04
N ASN A 48 -5.20 9.76 3.46
CA ASN A 48 -3.77 9.96 3.57
C ASN A 48 -3.13 9.58 2.22
N THR A 49 -1.86 9.91 2.08
CA THR A 49 -1.01 9.51 0.96
C THR A 49 -0.63 8.02 1.08
N ASP A 50 -0.34 7.38 -0.06
CA ASP A 50 0.23 6.02 -0.07
C ASP A 50 1.48 5.94 0.82
N SER A 51 2.28 6.99 0.78
CA SER A 51 3.51 7.17 1.54
C SER A 51 3.31 7.12 3.05
N GLU A 52 2.32 7.85 3.60
CA GLU A 52 2.01 7.81 5.04
C GLU A 52 1.56 6.42 5.49
N TRP A 53 0.76 5.73 4.68
CA TRP A 53 0.33 4.36 5.00
C TRP A 53 1.48 3.36 4.92
N ILE A 54 2.33 3.46 3.89
CA ILE A 54 3.50 2.59 3.71
C ILE A 54 4.48 2.77 4.87
N GLU A 55 4.77 4.01 5.28
CA GLU A 55 5.67 4.29 6.40
C GLU A 55 5.12 3.76 7.72
N ALA A 56 3.83 3.93 7.96
CA ALA A 56 3.18 3.36 9.15
C ALA A 56 3.30 1.83 9.17
N ALA A 57 3.09 1.16 8.04
CA ALA A 57 3.26 -0.28 7.91
C ALA A 57 4.73 -0.70 8.12
N ALA A 58 5.66 -0.01 7.46
CA ALA A 58 7.09 -0.29 7.56
C ALA A 58 7.65 -0.11 8.98
N SER A 59 7.05 0.79 9.77
CA SER A 59 7.50 1.05 11.15
C SER A 59 7.27 -0.13 12.12
N VAL A 60 6.35 -1.05 11.79
CA VAL A 60 5.96 -2.15 12.69
C VAL A 60 6.28 -3.54 12.13
N ILE A 61 6.39 -3.69 10.81
CA ILE A 61 6.60 -4.98 10.16
C ILE A 61 7.96 -5.58 10.52
N GLN A 62 8.01 -6.86 10.90
CA GLN A 62 9.26 -7.56 11.24
C GLN A 62 9.57 -8.71 10.29
N ASN A 63 8.58 -9.51 9.90
CA ASN A 63 8.78 -10.77 9.17
C ASN A 63 8.17 -10.75 7.76
N ALA A 64 6.96 -10.24 7.63
CA ALA A 64 6.20 -10.18 6.40
C ALA A 64 6.86 -9.25 5.37
N LYS A 65 6.72 -9.58 4.09
CA LYS A 65 7.16 -8.71 3.00
C LYS A 65 6.15 -7.60 2.76
N LEU A 66 6.53 -6.37 3.08
CA LEU A 66 5.73 -5.19 2.74
C LEU A 66 5.59 -5.09 1.21
N THR A 67 4.36 -5.18 0.75
CA THR A 67 3.99 -5.28 -0.66
C THR A 67 3.19 -4.05 -1.10
N ALA A 68 3.37 -3.61 -2.33
CA ALA A 68 2.54 -2.57 -2.94
C ALA A 68 1.90 -3.05 -4.25
N LEU A 69 0.71 -2.55 -4.57
CA LEU A 69 0.08 -2.71 -5.87
C LEU A 69 0.48 -1.54 -6.79
N LEU A 70 0.81 -1.84 -8.04
CA LEU A 70 0.94 -0.86 -9.12
C LEU A 70 0.12 -1.28 -10.34
N VAL A 71 -0.62 -0.33 -10.88
CA VAL A 71 -1.31 -0.45 -12.17
C VAL A 71 -0.65 0.51 -13.17
N PRO A 72 0.03 0.02 -14.24
CA PRO A 72 0.55 0.89 -15.28
C PRO A 72 -0.56 1.71 -15.94
N GLY A 73 -0.35 3.02 -16.08
CA GLY A 73 -1.38 3.98 -16.49
C GLY A 73 -2.05 4.71 -15.31
N ILE A 74 -1.84 4.24 -14.07
CA ILE A 74 -2.17 4.94 -12.83
C ILE A 74 -0.87 5.29 -12.10
N GLY A 75 -0.11 4.27 -11.70
CA GLY A 75 1.18 4.43 -11.04
C GLY A 75 2.35 4.52 -12.02
N THR A 76 3.47 5.07 -11.56
CA THR A 76 4.71 5.22 -12.35
C THR A 76 5.90 4.54 -11.67
N ILE A 77 7.01 4.42 -12.40
CA ILE A 77 8.28 3.92 -11.86
C ILE A 77 8.80 4.83 -10.73
N GLU A 78 8.57 6.14 -10.82
CA GLU A 78 8.92 7.10 -9.77
C GLU A 78 8.17 6.78 -8.48
N GLY A 79 6.87 6.47 -8.57
CA GLY A 79 6.08 6.01 -7.43
C GLY A 79 6.63 4.70 -6.81
N LEU A 80 7.11 3.76 -7.64
CA LEU A 80 7.78 2.55 -7.13
C LEU A 80 9.10 2.85 -6.42
N LYS A 81 9.90 3.78 -6.94
CA LYS A 81 11.16 4.20 -6.30
C LYS A 81 10.88 4.83 -4.94
N GLU A 82 9.85 5.66 -4.84
CA GLU A 82 9.41 6.25 -3.57
C GLU A 82 8.93 5.17 -2.61
N ALA A 83 8.03 4.27 -3.03
CA ALA A 83 7.55 3.16 -2.21
C ALA A 83 8.69 2.27 -1.70
N TYR A 84 9.68 1.98 -2.55
CA TYR A 84 10.88 1.22 -2.18
C TYR A 84 11.71 1.93 -1.11
N SER A 85 11.92 3.25 -1.25
CA SER A 85 12.63 4.05 -0.24
C SER A 85 11.92 4.07 1.12
N ARG A 86 10.59 3.88 1.13
CA ARG A 86 9.75 3.84 2.34
C ARG A 86 9.54 2.44 2.93
N GLY A 87 10.21 1.42 2.39
CA GLY A 87 10.26 0.08 2.98
C GLY A 87 9.55 -1.03 2.20
N VAL A 88 8.89 -0.73 1.08
CA VAL A 88 8.31 -1.77 0.22
C VAL A 88 9.41 -2.67 -0.36
N ARG A 89 9.21 -3.99 -0.34
CA ARG A 89 10.16 -4.99 -0.85
C ARG A 89 9.55 -5.97 -1.85
N SER A 90 8.25 -5.86 -2.11
CA SER A 90 7.50 -6.69 -3.05
C SER A 90 6.51 -5.82 -3.81
N VAL A 91 6.29 -6.10 -5.09
CA VAL A 91 5.37 -5.33 -5.94
C VAL A 91 4.48 -6.30 -6.68
N ARG A 92 3.17 -6.04 -6.64
CA ARG A 92 2.16 -6.71 -7.48
C ARG A 92 1.83 -5.77 -8.62
N VAL A 93 2.17 -6.15 -9.85
CA VAL A 93 1.90 -5.36 -11.05
C VAL A 93 0.63 -5.89 -11.70
N ALA A 94 -0.38 -5.05 -11.82
CA ALA A 94 -1.67 -5.41 -12.38
C ALA A 94 -1.93 -4.65 -13.69
N THR A 95 -2.46 -5.36 -14.69
CA THR A 95 -2.88 -4.82 -15.97
C THR A 95 -4.28 -5.36 -16.29
N HIS A 96 -4.93 -4.84 -17.33
CA HIS A 96 -6.02 -5.59 -17.93
C HIS A 96 -5.50 -6.96 -18.41
N CYS A 97 -6.37 -7.96 -18.55
CA CYS A 97 -5.93 -9.34 -18.82
C CYS A 97 -5.43 -9.60 -20.25
N THR A 98 -5.36 -8.58 -21.10
CA THR A 98 -4.88 -8.59 -22.48
C THR A 98 -3.86 -7.50 -22.68
#